data_AF-A0A094ZP34-F1
#
_entry.id   AF-A0A094ZP34-F1
#
_cell.length_a   1.000
_cell.length_b   1.000
_cell.length_c   1.000
_cell.angle_alpha   90.00
_cell.angle_beta   90.00
_cell.angle_gamma   90.00
#
_symmetry.space_group_name_H-M   'P 1'
#
loop_
_entity.id
_entity.type
_entity.pdbx_description
1 polymer ?
#
loop_
_entity_poly.entity_id
_entity_poly.type
_entity_poly.pdbx_seq_one_letter_code
_entity_poly.pdbx_strand_id
1 'polypeptide(L)' 'RYRWERAFDGDVPKNAIVAGIAKDGEPLYIVKGVVNDETCFGKLHEGHSCAYLPWGGKEYSVNEYDVLVWQKH' A
#
# COMPACT_ATOMS: atom_id res chain seq x y z
N ARG A 1 -5.98 -6.73 -16.13
CA ARG A 1 -4.63 -7.21 -15.72
C ARG A 1 -4.20 -6.45 -14.47
N TYR A 2 -3.35 -7.02 -13.62
CA TYR A 2 -2.82 -6.29 -12.46
C TYR A 2 -1.55 -5.53 -12.83
N ARG A 3 -1.33 -4.37 -12.21
CA ARG A 3 -0.06 -3.62 -12.29
C ARG A 3 0.25 -2.96 -10.95
N TRP A 4 1.52 -2.65 -10.76
CA TRP A 4 1.99 -1.80 -9.68
C TRP A 4 1.98 -0.35 -10.15
N GLU A 5 1.38 0.54 -9.38
CA GLU A 5 1.30 1.97 -9.66
C GLU A 5 1.93 2.76 -8.52
N ARG A 6 2.94 3.57 -8.86
CA ARG A 6 3.66 4.39 -7.89
C ARG A 6 2.71 5.42 -7.27
N ALA A 7 2.76 5.57 -5.96
CA ALA A 7 2.00 6.54 -5.19
C ALA A 7 2.84 7.08 -4.02
N PHE A 8 2.37 8.17 -3.42
CA PHE A 8 3.09 8.85 -2.35
C PHE A 8 2.13 9.39 -1.28
N ASP A 9 2.64 9.56 -0.05
CA ASP A 9 2.02 10.37 1.01
C ASP A 9 0.54 10.06 1.30
N GLY A 10 0.15 8.79 1.18
CA GLY A 10 -1.22 8.33 1.42
C GLY A 10 -2.11 8.25 0.18
N ASP A 11 -1.61 8.66 -0.99
CA ASP A 11 -2.38 8.60 -2.24
C ASP A 11 -2.78 7.16 -2.58
N VAL A 12 -4.04 7.02 -3.02
CA VAL A 12 -4.69 5.77 -3.42
C VAL A 12 -5.03 5.88 -4.90
N PRO A 13 -4.27 5.22 -5.79
CA PRO A 13 -4.56 5.25 -7.21
C PRO A 13 -5.93 4.66 -7.56
N LYS A 14 -6.51 5.12 -8.66
CA LYS A 14 -7.77 4.57 -9.16
C LYS A 14 -7.65 3.07 -9.44
N ASN A 15 -8.69 2.33 -9.09
CA ASN A 15 -8.77 0.87 -9.22
C ASN A 15 -7.76 0.10 -8.35
N ALA A 16 -7.25 0.73 -7.28
CA ALA A 16 -6.52 0.01 -6.24
C ALA A 16 -7.36 -1.15 -5.69
N ILE A 17 -6.70 -2.29 -5.47
CA ILE A 17 -7.37 -3.49 -4.97
C ILE A 17 -7.58 -3.35 -3.46
N VAL A 18 -8.84 -3.27 -3.04
CA VAL A 18 -9.21 -3.40 -1.63
C VAL A 18 -8.98 -4.86 -1.21
N ALA A 19 -8.06 -5.08 -0.29
CA ALA A 19 -7.67 -6.40 0.20
C ALA A 19 -8.14 -6.69 1.64
N GLY A 20 -8.70 -5.69 2.30
CA GLY A 20 -9.28 -5.83 3.62
C GLY A 20 -10.00 -4.56 4.04
N ILE A 21 -10.63 -4.63 5.21
CA ILE A 21 -11.29 -3.51 5.87
C ILE A 21 -10.69 -3.40 7.28
N ALA A 22 -10.28 -2.20 7.65
CA ALA A 22 -9.72 -1.91 8.96
C ALA A 22 -10.81 -1.86 10.05
N LYS A 23 -10.39 -1.71 11.31
CA LYS A 23 -11.31 -1.72 12.46
C LYS A 23 -12.25 -0.51 12.48
N ASP A 24 -11.81 0.61 11.92
CA ASP A 24 -12.59 1.84 11.76
C ASP A 24 -13.52 1.80 10.53
N GLY A 25 -13.47 0.72 9.74
CA GLY A 25 -14.30 0.54 8.56
C GLY A 25 -13.65 1.00 7.25
N GLU A 26 -12.44 1.57 7.31
CA GLU A 26 -11.78 2.10 6.12
C GLU A 26 -11.08 1.00 5.29
N PRO A 27 -10.99 1.16 3.96
CA PRO A 27 -10.30 0.21 3.10
C PRO A 27 -8.79 0.06 3.38
N LEU A 28 -8.30 -1.17 3.20
CA LEU A 28 -6.87 -1.49 3.16
C LEU A 28 -6.47 -1.95 1.76
N TYR A 29 -5.38 -1.38 1.24
CA TYR A 29 -4.84 -1.69 -0.09
C TYR A 29 -3.52 -2.44 -0.01
N ILE A 30 -3.25 -3.25 -1.04
CA ILE A 30 -1.96 -3.95 -1.18
C ILE A 30 -0.92 -2.96 -1.69
N VAL A 31 0.18 -2.84 -0.95
CA VAL A 31 1.34 -2.07 -1.39
C VAL A 31 2.61 -2.89 -1.38
N LYS A 32 3.62 -2.42 -2.11
CA LYS A 32 5.01 -2.80 -1.92
C LYS A 32 5.89 -1.55 -1.83
N GLY A 33 7.02 -1.66 -1.16
CA GLY A 33 8.04 -0.62 -1.12
C GLY A 33 9.35 -1.19 -0.61
N VAL A 34 10.32 -0.32 -0.34
CA VAL A 34 11.66 -0.73 0.10
C VAL A 34 11.87 -0.35 1.56
N VAL A 35 12.27 -1.32 2.39
CA VAL A 35 12.74 -1.11 3.76
C VAL A 35 14.05 -1.87 3.92
N ASN A 36 15.12 -1.18 4.37
CA ASN A 36 16.47 -1.76 4.51
C ASN A 36 16.94 -2.51 3.25
N ASP A 37 16.83 -1.86 2.09
CA ASP A 37 17.21 -2.38 0.76
C ASP A 37 16.47 -3.66 0.32
N GLU A 38 15.42 -4.05 1.03
CA GLU A 38 14.57 -5.20 0.68
C GLU A 38 13.18 -4.75 0.22
N THR A 39 12.64 -5.43 -0.79
CA THR A 39 11.24 -5.23 -1.19
C THR A 39 10.30 -5.90 -0.18
N CYS A 40 9.48 -5.11 0.49
CA CYS A 40 8.47 -5.58 1.42
C CYS A 40 7.07 -5.32 0.88
N PHE A 41 6.12 -6.20 1.23
CA PHE A 41 4.71 -6.06 0.90
C PHE A 41 3.92 -5.77 2.17
N GLY A 42 3.02 -4.80 2.11
CA GLY A 42 2.29 -4.35 3.28
C GLY A 42 0.94 -3.75 2.91
N LYS A 43 0.48 -2.83 3.74
CA LYS A 43 -0.85 -2.21 3.60
C LYS A 43 -0.74 -0.70 3.46
N LEU A 44 -1.61 -0.11 2.65
CA LEU A 44 -1.99 1.29 2.76
C LEU A 44 -3.38 1.36 3.36
N HIS A 45 -3.55 2.21 4.37
CA HIS A 45 -4.83 2.44 5.01
C HIS A 45 -5.45 3.71 4.42
N GLU A 46 -6.69 3.65 3.95
CA GLU A 46 -7.35 4.84 3.41
C GLU A 46 -7.42 5.94 4.48
N GLY A 47 -7.15 7.18 4.08
CA GLY A 47 -7.11 8.35 4.97
C GLY A 47 -5.82 8.52 5.78
N HIS A 48 -4.89 7.55 5.78
CA HIS A 48 -3.57 7.72 6.40
C HIS A 48 -2.57 8.33 5.40
N SER A 49 -1.61 9.11 5.88
CA SER A 49 -0.63 9.83 5.04
C SER A 49 0.61 9.00 4.66
N CYS A 50 0.60 7.68 4.86
CA CYS A 50 1.72 6.79 4.56
C CYS A 50 1.25 5.34 4.41
N ALA A 51 2.10 4.50 3.82
CA ALA A 51 1.90 3.06 3.82
C ALA A 51 2.73 2.37 4.91
N TYR A 52 2.34 1.15 5.26
CA TYR A 52 2.91 0.38 6.37
C TYR A 52 3.51 -0.93 5.86
N LEU A 53 4.82 -1.08 5.98
CA LEU A 53 5.57 -2.25 5.52
C LEU A 53 6.17 -3.03 6.70
N PRO A 54 5.94 -4.35 6.79
CA PRO A 54 6.54 -5.17 7.84
C PRO A 54 7.99 -5.52 7.50
N TRP A 55 8.90 -5.29 8.45
CA TRP A 55 10.29 -5.74 8.34
C TRP A 55 10.88 -6.00 9.72
N GLY A 56 11.62 -7.09 9.90
CA GLY A 56 12.31 -7.39 11.16
C GLY A 56 11.42 -7.41 12.41
N GLY A 57 10.15 -7.82 12.28
CA GLY A 57 9.18 -7.85 13.38
C GLY A 57 8.57 -6.50 13.76
N LYS A 58 8.82 -5.44 12.99
CA LYS A 58 8.25 -4.10 13.18
C LYS A 58 7.48 -3.65 11.94
N GLU A 59 6.57 -2.70 12.13
CA GLU A 59 5.87 -2.00 11.05
C GLU A 59 6.57 -0.67 10.78
N TYR A 60 6.93 -0.40 9.53
CA TYR A 60 7.59 0.82 9.09
C TYR A 60 6.63 1.66 8.25
N SER A 61 6.50 2.94 8.60
CA SER A 61 5.79 3.92 7.77
C SER A 61 6.69 4.39 6.63
N VAL A 62 6.19 4.31 5.40
CA VAL A 62 6.89 4.76 4.19
C VAL A 62 6.01 5.71 3.38
N ASN A 63 6.63 6.77 2.85
CA ASN A 63 5.94 7.77 2.05
C ASN A 63 5.95 7.46 0.55
N GLU A 64 6.87 6.60 0.09
CA GLU A 64 6.95 6.16 -1.30
C GLU A 64 6.68 4.65 -1.38
N TYR A 65 5.73 4.27 -2.23
CA TYR A 65 5.31 2.88 -2.38
C TYR A 65 4.62 2.68 -3.73
N ASP A 66 4.49 1.42 -4.16
CA ASP A 66 3.63 1.05 -5.29
C ASP A 66 2.36 0.38 -4.76
N VAL A 67 1.20 0.79 -5.25
CA VAL A 67 -0.11 0.18 -4.96
C VAL A 67 -0.47 -0.82 -6.05
N LEU A 68 -1.01 -1.99 -5.67
CA LEU A 68 -1.53 -2.95 -6.64
C LEU A 68 -2.89 -2.48 -7.17
N VAL A 69 -2.97 -2.26 -8.48
CA VAL A 69 -4.21 -1.78 -9.14
C VAL A 69 -4.69 -2.75 -10.20
N TRP A 70 -6.00 -2.76 -10.43
CA TRP A 70 -6.60 -3.38 -11.61
C TRP A 70 -6.55 -2.45 -12.81
N GLN A 71 -5.91 -2.89 -13.89
CA GLN A 71 -5.97 -2.22 -15.18
C GLN A 71 -7.06 -2.85 -16.06
N LYS A 72 -8.12 -2.08 -16.33
CA LYS A 72 -9.11 -2.39 -17.37
C LYS A 72 -8.50 -2.17 -18.76
N HIS A 73 -8.87 -3.04 -19.69
CA HIS A 73 -8.67 -2.84 -21.12
C HIS A 73 -9.75 -1.90 -21.66
#